data_AF-A0A2H3JAI5-F1
#
_entry.id   AF-A0A2H3JAI5-F1
#
_cell.length_a   1.000
_cell.length_b   1.000
_cell.length_c   1.000
_cell.angle_alpha   90.00
_cell.angle_beta   90.00
_cell.angle_gamma   90.00
#
_symmetry.space_group_name_H-M   'P 1'
#
loop_
_entity.id
_entity.type
_entity.pdbx_description
1 polymer ?
#
loop_
_entity_poly.entity_id
_entity_poly.type
_entity_poly.pdbx_seq_one_letter_code
_entity_poly.pdbx_strand_id
1 'polypeptide(L)'
;MLTPYYAEIKEKLRTIFNLVDFRSNQLEAITATLAGRDVLVLMPTGGGKSLCYQLPAVCESGTMRGVTIVIGPLLSLMQNQVESLEEKGVDVVQFNGDQDLEESGRVGRRLLAAKKPNILFVTPESGGLIGRFERREDVGTALLR
;
A
#
# COMPACT_ATOMS: atom_id res chain seq x y z
N MET A 1 14.43 1.09 -21.75
CA MET A 1 13.35 2.06 -22.05
C MET A 1 12.71 2.43 -20.72
N LEU A 2 12.61 3.72 -20.39
CA LEU A 2 11.94 4.13 -19.15
C LEU A 2 10.45 3.77 -19.27
N THR A 3 9.92 3.19 -18.20
CA THR A 3 8.51 2.83 -18.05
C THR A 3 7.61 4.05 -18.24
N PRO A 4 6.36 3.90 -18.74
CA PRO A 4 5.43 5.02 -18.88
C PRO A 4 5.09 5.70 -17.54
N TYR A 5 5.34 5.02 -16.41
CA TYR A 5 5.05 5.49 -15.06
C TYR A 5 6.22 6.25 -14.42
N TYR A 6 7.41 6.27 -15.05
CA TYR A 6 8.65 6.75 -14.41
C TYR A 6 8.59 8.21 -13.93
N ALA A 7 7.94 9.10 -14.68
CA ALA A 7 7.81 10.50 -14.31
C ALA A 7 7.03 10.68 -13.01
N GLU A 8 5.88 10.02 -12.89
CA GLU A 8 5.08 10.02 -11.66
C GLU A 8 5.83 9.34 -10.51
N ILE A 9 6.46 8.19 -10.76
CA ILE A 9 7.24 7.47 -9.76
C ILE A 9 8.31 8.40 -9.13
N LYS A 10 9.05 9.15 -9.95
CA LYS A 10 10.07 10.11 -9.46
C LYS A 10 9.46 11.33 -8.77
N GLU A 11 8.27 11.77 -9.19
CA GLU A 11 7.52 12.85 -8.54
C GLU A 11 7.13 12.43 -7.12
N LYS A 12 6.37 11.34 -6.97
CA LYS A 12 5.91 10.83 -5.67
C LYS A 12 7.07 10.48 -4.73
N LEU A 13 8.17 9.92 -5.27
CA LEU A 13 9.39 9.64 -4.49
C LEU A 13 9.91 10.90 -3.78
N ARG A 14 9.91 12.04 -4.48
CA ARG A 14 10.43 13.30 -3.96
C ARG A 14 9.42 14.03 -3.10
N THR A 15 8.17 14.11 -3.54
CA THR A 15 7.15 14.97 -2.92
C THR A 15 6.50 14.34 -1.69
N ILE A 16 6.34 13.01 -1.66
CA ILE A 16 5.71 12.28 -0.55
C ILE A 16 6.77 11.64 0.34
N PHE A 17 7.73 10.93 -0.27
CA PHE A 17 8.71 10.15 0.51
C PHE A 17 9.99 10.92 0.86
N ASN A 18 10.18 12.14 0.34
CA ASN A 18 11.38 12.96 0.55
C ASN A 18 12.69 12.22 0.21
N LEU A 19 12.65 11.36 -0.81
CA LEU A 19 13.80 10.59 -1.28
C LEU A 19 14.31 11.11 -2.62
N VAL A 20 15.63 11.15 -2.79
CA VAL A 20 16.27 11.66 -4.00
C VAL A 20 16.38 10.57 -5.07
N ASP A 21 16.66 9.34 -4.65
CA ASP A 21 16.88 8.22 -5.55
C ASP A 21 16.47 6.87 -4.96
N PHE A 22 16.39 5.88 -5.85
CA PHE A 22 16.08 4.50 -5.51
C PHE A 22 17.31 3.73 -5.05
N ARG A 23 17.11 2.84 -4.10
CA ARG A 23 18.07 1.77 -3.81
C ARG A 23 17.93 0.65 -4.83
N SER A 24 18.92 -0.25 -4.85
CA SER A 24 18.93 -1.42 -5.74
C SER A 24 17.60 -2.17 -5.72
N ASN A 25 17.11 -2.51 -6.92
CA ASN A 25 15.89 -3.28 -7.18
C ASN A 25 14.55 -2.60 -6.82
N GLN A 26 14.54 -1.45 -6.14
CA GLN A 26 13.28 -0.78 -5.78
C GLN A 26 12.50 -0.31 -7.01
N LEU A 27 13.17 0.39 -7.94
CA LEU A 27 12.51 0.91 -9.14
C LEU A 27 11.91 -0.22 -10.00
N GLU A 28 12.63 -1.33 -10.12
CA GLU A 28 12.17 -2.50 -10.86
C GLU A 28 10.92 -3.11 -10.22
N ALA A 29 10.93 -3.30 -8.89
CA ALA A 29 9.79 -3.82 -8.15
C ALA A 29 8.57 -2.89 -8.28
N ILE A 30 8.74 -1.59 -8.03
CA ILE A 30 7.68 -0.56 -8.14
C ILE A 30 7.07 -0.56 -9.55
N THR A 31 7.91 -0.60 -10.57
CA THR A 31 7.46 -0.62 -11.97
C THR A 31 6.68 -1.89 -12.28
N ALA A 32 7.15 -3.04 -11.80
CA ALA A 32 6.48 -4.31 -11.99
C ALA A 32 5.10 -4.32 -11.32
N THR A 33 5.01 -3.80 -10.09
CA THR A 33 3.75 -3.63 -9.36
C THR A 33 2.79 -2.73 -10.13
N LEU A 34 3.22 -1.55 -10.59
CA LEU A 34 2.36 -0.63 -11.36
C LEU A 34 1.91 -1.19 -12.71
N ALA A 35 2.66 -2.14 -13.27
CA ALA A 35 2.29 -2.87 -14.47
C ALA A 35 1.28 -4.01 -14.20
N GLY A 36 0.88 -4.26 -12.96
CA GLY A 36 -0.07 -5.31 -12.63
C GLY A 36 0.56 -6.70 -12.52
N ARG A 37 1.88 -6.79 -12.35
CA ARG A 37 2.59 -8.06 -12.25
C ARG A 37 2.73 -8.49 -10.78
N ASP A 38 2.75 -9.79 -10.56
CA ASP A 38 3.13 -10.36 -9.26
C ASP A 38 4.63 -10.15 -9.02
N VAL A 39 4.99 -9.66 -7.84
CA VAL A 39 6.37 -9.31 -7.47
C VAL A 39 6.72 -9.95 -6.15
N LEU A 40 7.86 -10.65 -6.10
CA LEU A 40 8.50 -11.11 -4.87
C LEU A 40 9.75 -10.26 -4.60
N VAL A 41 9.78 -9.55 -3.47
CA VAL A 41 10.89 -8.65 -3.13
C VAL A 41 11.79 -9.26 -2.07
N LEU A 42 12.92 -9.79 -2.50
CA LEU A 42 13.97 -10.34 -1.62
C LEU A 42 15.02 -9.27 -1.33
N MET A 43 14.89 -8.58 -0.19
CA MET A 43 15.86 -7.57 0.25
C MET A 43 16.14 -7.73 1.76
N PRO A 44 17.34 -7.37 2.24
CA PRO A 44 17.66 -7.42 3.67
C PRO A 44 16.77 -6.47 4.49
N THR A 45 16.75 -6.67 5.81
CA THR A 45 16.18 -5.69 6.75
C THR A 45 16.82 -4.34 6.55
N GLY A 46 16.02 -3.28 6.61
CA GLY A 46 16.50 -1.93 6.31
C GLY A 46 16.76 -1.67 4.82
N GLY A 47 16.62 -2.66 3.92
CA GLY A 47 16.82 -2.50 2.48
C GLY A 47 15.81 -1.58 1.78
N GLY A 48 14.70 -1.26 2.44
CA GLY A 48 13.67 -0.35 1.91
C GLY A 48 12.54 -1.06 1.16
N LYS A 49 12.21 -2.29 1.56
CA LYS A 49 11.10 -3.08 0.98
C LYS A 49 9.76 -2.35 1.01
N SER A 50 9.51 -1.55 2.06
CA SER A 50 8.24 -0.86 2.24
C SER A 50 7.92 0.11 1.11
N LEU A 51 8.94 0.78 0.57
CA LEU A 51 8.77 1.69 -0.56
C LEU A 51 8.21 0.97 -1.81
N CYS A 52 8.50 -0.34 -1.97
CA CYS A 52 8.08 -1.13 -3.12
C CYS A 52 6.57 -1.36 -3.21
N TYR A 53 5.82 -1.19 -2.11
CA TYR A 53 4.34 -1.16 -2.12
C TYR A 53 3.76 0.21 -1.78
N GLN A 54 4.43 0.99 -0.93
CA GLN A 54 3.93 2.31 -0.52
C GLN A 54 3.92 3.30 -1.68
N LEU A 55 4.95 3.30 -2.52
CA LEU A 55 5.03 4.24 -3.64
C LEU A 55 3.98 3.93 -4.72
N PRO A 56 3.82 2.67 -5.19
CA PRO A 56 2.71 2.34 -6.09
C PRO A 56 1.33 2.70 -5.55
N ALA A 57 1.10 2.59 -4.24
CA ALA A 57 -0.20 2.89 -3.62
C ALA A 57 -0.65 4.36 -3.72
N VAL A 58 0.29 5.27 -3.97
CA VAL A 58 0.03 6.71 -4.11
C VAL A 58 0.19 7.20 -5.55
N CYS A 59 0.47 6.29 -6.49
CA CYS A 59 0.43 6.58 -7.92
C CYS A 59 -1.00 6.44 -8.45
N GLU A 60 -1.33 7.30 -9.41
CA GLU A 60 -2.60 7.33 -10.12
C GLU A 60 -2.50 6.68 -11.51
N SER A 61 -1.28 6.58 -12.05
CA SER A 61 -0.99 5.78 -13.24
C SER A 61 -0.79 4.30 -12.89
N GLY A 62 -0.65 3.48 -13.93
CA GLY A 62 -0.56 2.03 -13.80
C GLY A 62 -1.84 1.33 -14.21
N THR A 63 -1.80 0.00 -14.12
CA THR A 63 -2.94 -0.87 -14.40
C THR A 63 -3.76 -1.19 -13.15
N MET A 64 -3.16 -1.04 -11.97
CA MET A 64 -3.83 -1.22 -10.69
C MET A 64 -4.60 0.05 -10.29
N ARG A 65 -5.83 -0.12 -9.77
CA ARG A 65 -6.64 0.99 -9.22
C ARG A 65 -7.21 0.60 -7.87
N GLY A 66 -7.43 1.61 -7.02
CA GLY A 66 -8.12 1.47 -5.74
C GLY A 66 -7.18 1.39 -4.54
N VAL A 67 -7.55 0.57 -3.55
CA VAL A 67 -6.85 0.53 -2.25
C VAL A 67 -5.76 -0.52 -2.27
N THR A 68 -4.54 -0.16 -1.85
CA THR A 68 -3.47 -1.13 -1.60
C THR A 68 -3.68 -1.78 -0.23
N ILE A 69 -3.88 -3.10 -0.21
CA ILE A 69 -4.03 -3.86 1.05
C ILE A 69 -2.66 -4.41 1.47
N VAL A 70 -2.22 -4.06 2.68
CA VAL A 70 -0.96 -4.52 3.28
C VAL A 70 -1.27 -5.40 4.48
N ILE A 71 -0.91 -6.68 4.40
CA ILE A 71 -1.07 -7.63 5.50
C ILE A 71 0.19 -7.61 6.36
N GLY A 72 0.10 -7.07 7.57
CA GLY A 72 1.22 -6.94 8.52
C GLY A 72 1.18 -8.01 9.61
N PRO A 73 2.33 -8.54 10.07
CA PRO A 73 2.35 -9.62 11.07
C PRO A 73 2.14 -9.14 12.52
N LEU A 74 2.42 -7.87 12.83
CA LEU A 74 2.38 -7.32 14.18
C LEU A 74 1.75 -5.93 14.18
N LEU A 75 0.83 -5.69 15.12
CA LEU A 75 0.11 -4.43 15.27
C LEU A 75 1.06 -3.23 15.46
N SER A 76 2.10 -3.39 16.27
CA SER A 76 3.11 -2.34 16.53
C SER A 76 3.89 -1.96 15.28
N LEU A 77 4.22 -2.92 14.41
CA LEU A 77 4.89 -2.65 13.13
C LEU A 77 3.97 -1.94 12.14
N MET A 78 2.66 -2.21 12.21
CA MET A 78 1.67 -1.53 11.37
C MET A 78 1.50 -0.08 11.85
N GLN A 79 1.33 0.14 13.15
CA GLN A 79 1.17 1.48 13.75
C GLN A 79 2.31 2.43 13.35
N ASN A 80 3.56 1.99 13.53
CA ASN A 80 4.73 2.80 13.14
C ASN A 80 4.72 3.18 11.65
N GLN A 81 4.21 2.31 10.78
CA GLN A 81 4.11 2.60 9.35
C GLN A 81 2.94 3.52 9.00
N VAL A 82 1.79 3.32 9.66
CA VAL A 82 0.61 4.18 9.52
C VAL A 82 0.96 5.60 9.91
N GLU A 83 1.52 5.80 11.11
CA GLU A 83 1.95 7.11 11.60
C GLU A 83 2.92 7.78 10.61
N SER A 84 3.94 7.03 10.16
CA SER A 84 4.92 7.56 9.21
C SER A 84 4.33 7.93 7.86
N LEU A 85 3.26 7.27 7.41
CA LEU A 85 2.58 7.57 6.15
C LEU A 85 1.61 8.73 6.31
N GLU A 86 0.90 8.82 7.43
CA GLU A 86 0.02 9.95 7.78
C GLU A 86 0.82 11.26 7.88
N GLU A 87 2.01 11.23 8.49
CA GLU A 87 2.95 12.37 8.52
C GLU A 87 3.35 12.84 7.11
N LYS A 88 3.35 11.94 6.13
CA LYS A 88 3.62 12.24 4.71
C LYS A 88 2.37 12.66 3.93
N GLY A 89 1.21 12.77 4.59
CA GLY A 89 -0.07 13.12 3.98
C GLY A 89 -0.70 11.99 3.15
N VAL A 90 -0.27 10.74 3.34
CA VAL A 90 -0.85 9.57 2.68
C VAL A 90 -2.13 9.16 3.42
N ASP A 91 -3.20 8.90 2.67
CA ASP A 91 -4.47 8.46 3.24
C ASP A 91 -4.40 6.96 3.59
N VAL A 92 -4.25 6.66 4.87
CA VAL A 92 -4.06 5.28 5.37
C VAL A 92 -5.16 4.93 6.35
N VAL A 93 -5.61 3.68 6.30
CA VAL A 93 -6.50 3.11 7.30
C VAL A 93 -5.89 1.82 7.83
N GLN A 94 -6.13 1.53 9.10
CA GLN A 94 -5.74 0.28 9.73
C GLN A 94 -6.98 -0.48 10.18
N PHE A 95 -6.95 -1.80 10.05
CA PHE A 95 -7.95 -2.72 10.56
C PHE A 95 -7.30 -3.87 11.31
N ASN A 96 -7.86 -4.20 12.46
CA ASN A 96 -7.45 -5.27 13.35
C ASN A 96 -8.68 -6.17 13.60
N GLY A 97 -8.50 -7.48 13.60
CA GLY A 97 -9.60 -8.46 13.77
C GLY A 97 -10.30 -8.40 15.13
N ASP A 98 -9.64 -7.88 16.15
CA ASP A 98 -10.13 -7.71 17.53
C ASP A 98 -10.78 -6.32 17.78
N GLN A 99 -10.97 -5.49 16.75
CA GLN A 99 -11.61 -4.18 16.89
C GLN A 99 -13.13 -4.28 17.12
N ASP A 100 -13.67 -3.34 17.90
CA ASP A 100 -15.12 -3.27 18.14
C ASP A 100 -15.90 -2.99 16.83
N LEU A 101 -17.18 -3.35 16.82
CA LEU A 101 -18.10 -3.22 15.69
C LEU A 101 -18.17 -1.78 15.15
N GLU A 102 -17.99 -0.78 16.01
CA GLU A 102 -17.99 0.62 15.62
C GLU A 102 -16.79 0.97 14.72
N GLU A 103 -15.59 0.55 15.11
CA GLU A 103 -14.36 0.76 14.34
C GLU A 103 -14.42 0.00 13.01
N SER A 104 -14.89 -1.24 13.04
CA SER A 104 -15.15 -2.04 11.84
C SER A 104 -16.09 -1.32 10.88
N GLY A 105 -17.16 -0.72 11.40
CA GLY A 105 -18.10 0.09 10.62
C GLY A 105 -17.44 1.36 10.04
N ARG A 106 -16.56 2.02 10.79
CA ARG A 106 -15.80 3.20 10.34
C ARG A 106 -14.87 2.87 9.17
N VAL A 107 -14.10 1.78 9.28
CA VAL A 107 -13.22 1.29 8.21
C VAL A 107 -14.05 0.94 6.96
N GLY A 108 -15.15 0.20 7.14
CA GLY A 108 -16.06 -0.13 6.04
C GLY A 108 -16.59 1.11 5.32
N ARG A 109 -17.03 2.15 6.06
CA ARG A 109 -17.47 3.43 5.46
C ARG A 109 -16.36 4.14 4.68
N ARG A 110 -15.12 4.14 5.19
CA ARG A 110 -13.96 4.74 4.50
C ARG A 110 -13.66 4.03 3.18
N LEU A 111 -13.73 2.70 3.16
CA LEU A 111 -13.47 1.91 1.96
C LEU A 111 -14.58 2.01 0.90
N LEU A 112 -15.80 2.37 1.32
CA LEU A 112 -16.95 2.60 0.43
C LEU A 112 -17.10 4.07 -0.01
N ALA A 113 -16.29 4.98 0.51
CA ALA A 113 -16.34 6.38 0.14
C ALA A 113 -15.90 6.59 -1.32
N ALA A 114 -16.41 7.66 -1.95
CA ALA A 114 -15.99 8.04 -3.31
C ALA A 114 -14.48 8.26 -3.40
N LYS A 115 -13.89 8.88 -2.36
CA LYS A 115 -12.44 8.97 -2.17
C LYS A 115 -11.98 7.86 -1.21
N LYS A 116 -11.46 6.79 -1.80
CA LYS A 116 -10.88 5.64 -1.10
C LYS A 116 -9.50 6.00 -0.51
N PRO A 117 -9.09 5.36 0.60
CA PRO A 117 -7.73 5.50 1.12
C PRO A 117 -6.71 4.91 0.13
N ASN A 118 -5.46 5.37 0.19
CA ASN A 118 -4.36 4.81 -0.58
C ASN A 118 -4.00 3.40 -0.08
N ILE A 119 -3.91 3.24 1.24
CA ILE A 119 -3.43 2.01 1.88
C ILE A 119 -4.39 1.56 2.99
N LEU A 120 -4.67 0.26 3.05
CA LEU A 120 -5.31 -0.42 4.16
C LEU A 120 -4.32 -1.42 4.77
N PHE A 121 -3.89 -1.17 6.01
CA PHE A 121 -3.16 -2.15 6.80
C PHE A 121 -4.13 -3.09 7.49
N VAL A 122 -3.93 -4.40 7.35
CA VAL A 122 -4.73 -5.43 8.02
C VAL A 122 -3.83 -6.45 8.73
N THR A 123 -4.34 -7.00 9.83
CA THR A 123 -3.73 -8.17 10.47
C THR A 123 -4.16 -9.47 9.78
N PRO A 124 -3.38 -10.58 9.86
CA PRO A 124 -3.65 -11.79 9.10
C PRO A 124 -4.97 -12.49 9.45
N GLU A 125 -5.44 -12.35 10.69
CA GLU A 125 -6.70 -12.90 11.19
C GLU A 125 -7.95 -12.20 10.62
N SER A 126 -7.77 -11.04 9.98
CA SER A 126 -8.84 -10.23 9.40
C SER A 126 -9.42 -10.77 8.08
N GLY A 127 -9.27 -12.08 7.81
CA GLY A 127 -9.57 -12.70 6.50
C GLY A 127 -10.98 -12.48 5.97
N GLY A 128 -11.98 -12.34 6.85
CA GLY A 128 -13.37 -12.06 6.45
C GLY A 128 -13.55 -10.69 5.76
N LEU A 129 -12.79 -9.68 6.16
CA LEU A 129 -12.79 -8.36 5.53
C LEU A 129 -12.11 -8.42 4.16
N ILE A 130 -10.94 -9.07 4.09
CA ILE A 130 -10.14 -9.22 2.87
C ILE A 130 -10.98 -9.87 1.76
N GLY A 131 -11.62 -11.01 2.04
CA GLY A 131 -12.47 -11.71 1.07
C GLY A 131 -13.74 -10.95 0.66
N ARG A 132 -14.16 -9.93 1.41
CA ARG A 132 -15.27 -9.04 1.01
C ARG A 132 -14.82 -7.96 0.01
N PHE A 133 -13.56 -7.56 0.06
CA PHE A 133 -13.00 -6.53 -0.81
C PHE A 133 -12.37 -7.09 -2.09
N GLU A 134 -11.71 -8.25 -2.05
CA GLU A 134 -11.18 -8.90 -3.26
C GLU A 134 -12.25 -9.21 -4.32
N ARG A 135 -13.51 -9.38 -3.91
CA ARG A 135 -14.64 -9.67 -4.82
C ARG A 135 -15.20 -8.44 -5.55
N ARG A 136 -14.69 -7.24 -5.26
CA ARG A 136 -15.04 -6.00 -5.98
C ARG A 136 -13.80 -5.60 -6.78
N GLU A 137 -13.94 -5.29 -8.07
CA GLU A 137 -12.86 -4.99 -9.05
C GLU A 137 -12.06 -3.69 -8.76
N ASP A 138 -11.89 -3.37 -7.47
CA ASP A 138 -11.52 -2.08 -6.92
C ASP A 138 -10.25 -2.16 -6.04
N VAL A 139 -9.52 -3.28 -6.11
CA VAL A 139 -8.42 -3.58 -5.18
C VAL A 139 -7.18 -3.99 -5.96
N GLY A 140 -6.13 -3.18 -5.87
CA GLY A 140 -4.76 -3.61 -6.18
C GLY A 140 -4.19 -4.32 -4.95
N THR A 141 -4.18 -5.64 -4.93
CA THR A 141 -3.60 -6.40 -3.82
C THR A 141 -2.08 -6.43 -3.96
N ALA A 142 -1.36 -5.85 -3.00
CA ALA A 142 0.10 -5.96 -2.90
C ALA A 142 0.45 -6.79 -1.66
N LEU A 143 0.54 -8.11 -1.84
CA LEU A 143 1.08 -9.00 -0.81
C LEU A 143 2.59 -9.16 -1.03
N LEU A 144 3.41 -8.50 -0.22
CA LEU A 144 4.87 -8.72 -0.24
C LEU A 144 5.27 -9.51 1.01
N ARG A 145 5.58 -10.80 0.79
CA ARG A 145 6.28 -11.66 1.76
C ARG A 145 7.78 -11.55 1.54
#